data_AF-A0A436W9D1-F1
#
_entry.id   AF-A0A436W9D1-F1
#
_cell.length_a   1.000
_cell.length_b   1.000
_cell.length_c   1.000
_cell.angle_alpha   90.00
_cell.angle_beta   90.00
_cell.angle_gamma   90.00
#
_symmetry.space_group_name_H-M   'P 1'
#
loop_
_entity.id
_entity.type
_entity.pdbx_description
1 polymer ?
#
loop_
_entity_poly.entity_id
_entity_poly.type
_entity_poly.pdbx_seq_one_letter_code
_entity_poly.pdbx_strand_id
1 'polypeptide(L)'
;LELNAQVVRFPSGQETEFGGQAAYLMRIFGIDGATVSEKPLENTPDVARLSEDAVLKKKLADYVSANVGAVDLGVYEIPDEFLARKVISWSTFGSARQANHPFTPLFQPADFAGLDYSALQLVRTPEALVERLDNGACQGCHQAGSTAGFHFIGLDDRTTSPLNRIEVGISPHLHAEIPRRVAWLRATTEGKEPNRFRPLSFAPAGGWKDAGEVSYVPAEMAMPCLMPEDAARFGQTWQCGGGTVCTPLATASGVRTRLAQCLLPKDSRAMFSGHPCLTGSIASNPSQPFNDRYTITGQFAAFASDISRTAYTCRPPKIGVPAGIAYRGCDDKDRTFAAFRAGKPMPNEICGLVGGKKFDTCVATNNFDQCLGGAVNRGNRPACSADHFCREDYMCQSLPPDTPGAAKVKGIGFCSPTYFIFQMRIDNHATPWASAARATMGAGFGAAEEE
;
A
#
# COMPACT_ATOMS: atom_id res chain seq x y z
N LEU A 1 10.95 -12.99 -17.06
CA LEU A 1 9.58 -12.95 -16.48
C LEU A 1 9.71 -12.78 -14.97
N GLU A 2 9.26 -11.65 -14.46
CA GLU A 2 9.11 -11.43 -13.02
C GLU A 2 7.66 -11.73 -12.64
N LEU A 3 7.46 -12.57 -11.64
CA LEU A 3 6.16 -12.99 -11.17
C LEU A 3 5.95 -12.45 -9.75
N ASN A 4 4.89 -11.68 -9.54
CA ASN A 4 4.33 -11.39 -8.23
C ASN A 4 2.86 -11.82 -8.22
N ALA A 5 2.58 -12.99 -7.68
CA ALA A 5 1.26 -13.62 -7.76
C ALA A 5 0.63 -13.72 -6.37
N GLN A 6 -0.58 -13.20 -6.21
CA GLN A 6 -1.37 -13.47 -5.01
C GLN A 6 -1.76 -14.96 -5.01
N VAL A 7 -1.20 -15.73 -4.08
CA VAL A 7 -1.38 -17.19 -4.01
C VAL A 7 -2.32 -17.62 -2.88
N VAL A 8 -2.49 -16.78 -1.88
CA VAL A 8 -3.43 -17.01 -0.77
C VAL A 8 -4.13 -15.69 -0.43
N ARG A 9 -5.40 -15.79 -0.05
CA ARG A 9 -6.14 -14.70 0.60
C ARG A 9 -6.90 -15.25 1.80
N PHE A 10 -6.97 -14.45 2.84
CA PHE A 10 -7.76 -14.73 4.02
C PHE A 10 -8.78 -13.60 4.15
N PRO A 11 -10.09 -13.89 4.02
CA PRO A 11 -11.12 -12.86 4.07
C PRO A 11 -11.28 -12.28 5.46
N SER A 12 -11.80 -11.05 5.55
CA SER A 12 -12.02 -10.37 6.84
C SER A 12 -12.94 -11.11 7.80
N GLY A 13 -13.77 -12.03 7.29
CA GLY A 13 -14.58 -12.95 8.10
C GLY A 13 -13.78 -14.06 8.80
N GLN A 14 -12.61 -14.41 8.27
CA GLN A 14 -11.67 -15.37 8.87
C GLN A 14 -10.51 -14.66 9.58
N GLU A 15 -9.92 -13.65 8.94
CA GLU A 15 -8.86 -12.80 9.49
C GLU A 15 -9.44 -11.47 9.97
N THR A 16 -9.99 -11.46 11.18
CA THR A 16 -10.73 -10.29 11.69
C THR A 16 -9.83 -9.18 12.23
N GLU A 17 -8.59 -9.48 12.58
CA GLU A 17 -7.67 -8.53 13.21
C GLU A 17 -7.06 -7.59 12.17
N PHE A 18 -6.42 -8.17 11.15
CA PHE A 18 -5.93 -7.39 10.01
C PHE A 18 -7.05 -6.96 9.05
N GLY A 19 -8.30 -7.39 9.28
CA GLY A 19 -9.39 -7.11 8.33
C GLY A 19 -9.20 -7.83 7.00
N GLY A 20 -8.48 -8.95 7.00
CA GLY A 20 -8.03 -9.65 5.81
C GLY A 20 -6.51 -9.62 5.66
N GLN A 21 -5.97 -10.66 5.02
CA GLN A 21 -4.54 -10.73 4.68
C GLN A 21 -4.35 -11.49 3.36
N ALA A 22 -3.23 -11.29 2.70
CA ALA A 22 -2.89 -11.96 1.45
C ALA A 22 -1.38 -12.28 1.39
N ALA A 23 -1.08 -13.40 0.75
CA ALA A 23 0.28 -13.85 0.51
C ALA A 23 0.60 -13.75 -0.98
N TYR A 24 1.76 -13.18 -1.30
CA TYR A 24 2.21 -13.00 -2.67
C TYR A 24 3.49 -13.76 -2.93
N LEU A 25 3.44 -14.69 -3.87
CA LEU A 25 4.57 -15.45 -4.37
C LEU A 25 5.38 -14.60 -5.36
N MET A 26 6.66 -14.40 -5.05
CA MET A 26 7.60 -13.71 -5.91
C MET A 26 8.66 -14.67 -6.45
N ARG A 27 8.83 -14.66 -7.78
CA ARG A 27 9.82 -15.49 -8.51
C ARG A 27 10.28 -14.79 -9.77
N ILE A 28 11.50 -15.06 -10.21
CA ILE A 28 12.03 -14.59 -11.50
C ILE A 28 12.40 -15.79 -12.34
N PHE A 29 11.99 -15.76 -13.61
CA PHE A 29 12.34 -16.77 -14.61
C PHE A 29 13.02 -16.12 -15.81
N GLY A 30 14.16 -16.69 -16.22
CA GLY A 30 14.76 -16.45 -17.53
C GLY A 30 14.05 -17.32 -18.57
N ILE A 31 13.66 -16.71 -19.69
CA ILE A 31 13.02 -17.39 -20.81
C ILE A 31 13.96 -17.27 -22.01
N ASP A 32 14.41 -18.41 -22.53
CA ASP A 32 15.25 -18.52 -23.72
C ASP A 32 14.66 -19.56 -24.68
N GLY A 33 13.99 -19.08 -25.73
CA GLY A 33 13.18 -19.92 -26.61
C GLY A 33 12.11 -20.70 -25.82
N ALA A 34 12.21 -22.04 -25.86
CA ALA A 34 11.33 -22.94 -25.12
C ALA A 34 11.84 -23.27 -23.70
N THR A 35 13.02 -22.78 -23.31
CA THR A 35 13.63 -23.07 -22.02
C THR A 35 13.22 -22.03 -20.98
N VAL A 36 12.76 -22.48 -19.83
CA VAL A 36 12.46 -21.65 -18.67
C VAL A 36 13.41 -22.04 -17.53
N SER A 37 14.14 -21.07 -16.98
CA SER A 37 15.09 -21.27 -15.88
C SER A 37 14.80 -20.32 -14.74
N GLU A 38 14.92 -20.78 -13.50
CA GLU A 38 14.77 -19.91 -12.33
C GLU A 38 15.98 -18.99 -12.17
N LYS A 39 15.71 -17.73 -11.87
CA LYS A 39 16.71 -16.70 -11.58
C LYS A 39 16.58 -16.25 -10.13
N PRO A 40 17.70 -15.85 -9.48
CA PRO A 40 17.65 -15.23 -8.17
C PRO A 40 16.83 -13.94 -8.17
N LEU A 41 16.25 -13.62 -7.02
CA LEU A 41 15.53 -12.39 -6.75
C LEU A 41 16.56 -11.31 -6.39
N GLU A 42 16.61 -10.25 -7.19
CA GLU A 42 17.56 -9.15 -7.01
C GLU A 42 17.52 -8.62 -5.56
N ASN A 43 18.71 -8.49 -4.96
CA ASN A 43 18.91 -7.96 -3.60
C ASN A 43 18.05 -8.60 -2.48
N THR A 44 17.56 -9.82 -2.70
CA THR A 44 16.65 -10.53 -1.79
C THR A 44 17.34 -11.75 -1.18
N PRO A 45 17.66 -11.72 0.13
CA PRO A 45 18.50 -12.75 0.73
C PRO A 45 17.73 -14.05 0.94
N ASP A 46 18.42 -15.19 0.76
CA ASP A 46 17.92 -16.50 1.17
C ASP A 46 18.05 -16.64 2.70
N VAL A 47 17.05 -16.12 3.41
CA VAL A 47 17.05 -16.07 4.88
C VAL A 47 17.24 -17.43 5.51
N ALA A 48 16.60 -18.47 4.97
CA ALA A 48 16.69 -19.83 5.53
C ALA A 48 18.15 -20.34 5.45
N ARG A 49 18.73 -20.27 4.25
CA ARG A 49 20.11 -20.72 4.04
C ARG A 49 21.14 -19.90 4.82
N LEU A 50 20.99 -18.58 4.84
CA LEU A 50 21.89 -17.68 5.56
C LEU A 50 21.76 -17.80 7.08
N SER A 51 20.61 -18.24 7.60
CA SER A 51 20.44 -18.47 9.04
C SER A 51 21.17 -19.73 9.51
N GLU A 52 21.37 -20.71 8.63
CA GLU A 52 22.03 -21.98 8.94
C GLU A 52 23.54 -21.96 8.63
N ASP A 53 23.99 -21.12 7.71
CA ASP A 53 25.38 -21.00 7.30
C ASP A 53 26.01 -19.68 7.81
N ALA A 54 26.66 -19.75 8.98
CA ALA A 54 27.32 -18.61 9.60
C ALA A 54 28.48 -18.04 8.75
N VAL A 55 29.16 -18.87 7.97
CA VAL A 55 30.27 -18.41 7.11
C VAL A 55 29.72 -17.61 5.94
N LEU A 56 28.68 -18.12 5.28
CA LEU A 56 28.00 -17.43 4.19
C LEU A 56 27.34 -16.13 4.66
N LYS A 57 26.67 -16.16 5.82
CA LYS A 57 26.11 -14.96 6.45
C LYS A 57 27.17 -13.91 6.74
N LYS A 58 28.32 -14.31 7.26
CA LYS A 58 29.46 -13.40 7.47
C LYS A 58 29.94 -12.80 6.15
N LYS A 59 30.06 -13.60 5.09
CA LYS A 59 30.43 -13.09 3.76
C LYS A 59 29.44 -12.04 3.24
N LEU A 60 28.14 -12.23 3.47
CA LEU A 60 27.13 -11.21 3.12
C LEU A 60 27.32 -9.92 3.92
N ALA A 61 27.58 -10.02 5.24
CA ALA A 61 27.88 -8.83 6.07
C ALA A 61 29.15 -8.10 5.59
N ASP A 62 30.19 -8.85 5.22
CA ASP A 62 31.44 -8.29 4.68
C ASP A 62 31.19 -7.60 3.33
N TYR A 63 30.35 -8.19 2.45
CA TYR A 63 29.90 -7.55 1.21
C TYR A 63 29.15 -6.23 1.48
N VAL A 64 28.17 -6.24 2.39
CA VAL A 64 27.39 -5.04 2.74
C VAL A 64 28.33 -3.95 3.26
N SER A 65 29.26 -4.30 4.14
CA SER A 65 30.23 -3.36 4.70
C SER A 65 31.13 -2.75 3.61
N ALA A 66 31.63 -3.58 2.69
CA ALA A 66 32.47 -3.13 1.58
C ALA A 66 31.71 -2.28 0.54
N ASN A 67 30.38 -2.40 0.48
CA ASN A 67 29.53 -1.74 -0.50
C ASN A 67 28.55 -0.72 0.13
N VAL A 68 28.80 -0.27 1.37
CA VAL A 68 27.86 0.57 2.12
C VAL A 68 27.45 1.85 1.37
N GLY A 69 28.36 2.47 0.61
CA GLY A 69 28.04 3.62 -0.24
C GLY A 69 27.08 3.30 -1.38
N ALA A 70 27.18 2.11 -2.00
CA ALA A 70 26.23 1.66 -3.02
C ALA A 70 24.88 1.29 -2.40
N VAL A 71 24.89 0.72 -1.19
CA VAL A 71 23.67 0.43 -0.40
C VAL A 71 22.92 1.71 -0.06
N ASP A 72 23.64 2.71 0.40
CA ASP A 72 23.11 4.04 0.69
C ASP A 72 22.44 4.66 -0.55
N LEU A 73 23.15 4.69 -1.69
CA LEU A 73 22.61 5.19 -2.95
C LEU A 73 21.48 4.34 -3.55
N GLY A 74 21.35 3.07 -3.14
CA GLY A 74 20.34 2.13 -3.65
C GLY A 74 20.66 1.57 -5.03
N VAL A 75 21.95 1.39 -5.34
CA VAL A 75 22.46 0.92 -6.64
C VAL A 75 23.38 -0.29 -6.51
N TYR A 76 23.27 -1.00 -5.39
CA TYR A 76 24.03 -2.20 -5.08
C TYR A 76 23.41 -3.44 -5.75
N GLU A 77 24.24 -4.46 -5.96
CA GLU A 77 23.84 -5.75 -6.53
C GLU A 77 24.48 -6.87 -5.70
N ILE A 78 23.68 -7.46 -4.81
CA ILE A 78 24.13 -8.55 -3.95
C ILE A 78 24.45 -9.77 -4.81
N PRO A 79 25.61 -10.44 -4.61
CA PRO A 79 25.97 -11.62 -5.37
C PRO A 79 24.95 -12.75 -5.27
N ASP A 80 24.70 -13.44 -6.39
CA ASP A 80 23.76 -14.57 -6.54
C ASP A 80 23.88 -15.63 -5.44
N GLU A 81 25.09 -15.84 -4.91
CA GLU A 81 25.30 -16.82 -3.84
C GLU A 81 24.46 -16.48 -2.60
N PHE A 82 24.07 -15.24 -2.33
CA PHE A 82 23.29 -14.92 -1.14
C PHE A 82 21.77 -14.94 -1.37
N LEU A 83 21.34 -15.06 -2.62
CA LEU A 83 19.99 -14.68 -3.03
C LEU A 83 19.00 -15.84 -3.06
N ALA A 84 17.75 -15.55 -2.66
CA ALA A 84 16.63 -16.45 -2.80
C ALA A 84 16.14 -16.51 -4.25
N ARG A 85 15.50 -17.61 -4.66
CA ARG A 85 14.79 -17.72 -5.96
C ARG A 85 13.27 -17.68 -5.83
N LYS A 86 12.78 -17.76 -4.59
CA LYS A 86 11.37 -17.80 -4.25
C LYS A 86 11.20 -17.17 -2.87
N VAL A 87 10.30 -16.21 -2.77
CA VAL A 87 9.88 -15.63 -1.49
C VAL A 87 8.37 -15.43 -1.46
N ILE A 88 7.83 -15.29 -0.26
CA ILE A 88 6.44 -14.91 -0.03
C ILE A 88 6.46 -13.58 0.70
N SER A 89 5.75 -12.58 0.17
CA SER A 89 5.46 -11.33 0.90
C SER A 89 4.03 -11.32 1.42
N TRP A 90 3.77 -10.50 2.43
CA TRP A 90 2.48 -10.48 3.13
C TRP A 90 1.88 -9.09 3.19
N SER A 91 0.60 -8.98 2.83
CA SER A 91 -0.28 -7.87 3.21
C SER A 91 -1.30 -8.41 4.21
N THR A 92 -2.03 -7.62 5.01
CA THR A 92 -2.17 -6.16 5.05
C THR A 92 -1.15 -5.52 6.01
N PHE A 93 -0.97 -4.19 5.97
CA PHE A 93 0.11 -3.47 6.67
C PHE A 93 1.49 -4.00 6.31
N GLY A 94 1.70 -4.22 5.02
CA GLY A 94 2.87 -4.94 4.50
C GLY A 94 4.20 -4.35 4.99
N SER A 95 4.32 -3.03 5.01
CA SER A 95 5.52 -2.33 5.50
C SER A 95 5.81 -2.57 6.99
N ALA A 96 4.82 -2.98 7.79
CA ALA A 96 4.98 -3.33 9.19
C ALA A 96 5.19 -4.84 9.45
N ARG A 97 4.96 -5.72 8.47
CA ARG A 97 5.05 -7.18 8.67
C ARG A 97 6.51 -7.62 8.66
N GLN A 98 7.01 -8.23 9.73
CA GLN A 98 8.41 -8.68 9.82
C GLN A 98 8.83 -9.59 8.66
N ALA A 99 7.92 -10.41 8.12
CA ALA A 99 8.19 -11.27 6.97
C ALA A 99 8.62 -10.51 5.70
N ASN A 100 8.33 -9.21 5.61
CA ASN A 100 8.75 -8.34 4.52
C ASN A 100 10.07 -7.59 4.81
N HIS A 101 10.72 -7.89 5.94
CA HIS A 101 12.01 -7.37 6.38
C HIS A 101 13.04 -8.52 6.46
N PRO A 102 13.52 -9.05 5.32
CA PRO A 102 14.30 -10.29 5.28
C PRO A 102 15.76 -10.16 5.77
N PHE A 103 16.34 -8.96 5.84
CA PHE A 103 17.66 -8.71 6.43
C PHE A 103 17.60 -8.53 7.94
N THR A 104 16.52 -7.99 8.47
CA THR A 104 16.36 -7.81 9.92
C THR A 104 16.56 -9.08 10.78
N PRO A 105 16.08 -10.28 10.42
CA PRO A 105 16.38 -11.50 11.20
C PRO A 105 17.84 -11.98 10.99
N LEU A 106 18.48 -11.57 9.91
CA LEU A 106 19.86 -11.93 9.62
C LEU A 106 20.83 -11.04 10.41
N PHE A 107 20.63 -9.72 10.43
CA PHE A 107 21.61 -8.80 10.98
C PHE A 107 21.11 -8.01 12.17
N GLN A 108 21.99 -7.88 13.16
CA GLN A 108 21.83 -6.92 14.23
C GLN A 108 22.55 -5.62 13.85
N PRO A 109 22.05 -4.44 14.27
CA PRO A 109 22.72 -3.17 14.01
C PRO A 109 24.19 -3.16 14.47
N ALA A 110 24.50 -3.88 15.55
CA ALA A 110 25.87 -4.04 16.06
C ALA A 110 26.84 -4.67 15.05
N ASP A 111 26.36 -5.48 14.10
CA ASP A 111 27.18 -6.09 13.05
C ASP A 111 27.82 -5.03 12.13
N PHE A 112 27.24 -3.82 12.07
CA PHE A 112 27.67 -2.72 11.21
C PHE A 112 28.06 -1.44 11.99
N ALA A 113 28.27 -1.54 13.30
CA ALA A 113 28.54 -0.38 14.15
C ALA A 113 29.86 0.35 13.82
N GLY A 114 30.81 -0.35 13.20
CA GLY A 114 32.14 0.20 12.86
C GLY A 114 32.22 0.96 11.53
N LEU A 115 31.11 1.08 10.78
CA LEU A 115 31.09 1.79 9.50
C LEU A 115 31.03 3.31 9.69
N ASP A 116 31.54 4.07 8.71
CA ASP A 116 31.40 5.52 8.67
C ASP A 116 30.10 5.92 7.97
N TYR A 117 29.15 6.44 8.76
CA TYR A 117 27.84 6.91 8.28
C TYR A 117 27.81 8.43 7.99
N SER A 118 28.87 9.16 8.33
CA SER A 118 28.91 10.63 8.19
C SER A 118 28.95 11.06 6.71
N ALA A 119 29.63 10.28 5.87
CA ALA A 119 29.78 10.53 4.44
C ALA A 119 28.61 10.03 3.58
N LEU A 120 27.70 9.24 4.15
CA LEU A 120 26.55 8.69 3.43
C LEU A 120 25.49 9.76 3.17
N GLN A 121 24.62 9.54 2.19
CA GLN A 121 23.55 10.47 1.84
C GLN A 121 22.28 10.22 2.66
N LEU A 122 21.82 8.96 2.71
CA LEU A 122 20.55 8.56 3.31
C LEU A 122 20.73 7.87 4.65
N VAL A 123 21.61 6.89 4.76
CA VAL A 123 21.75 6.05 5.96
C VAL A 123 22.66 6.74 6.98
N ARG A 124 22.16 7.02 8.20
CA ARG A 124 22.94 7.67 9.27
C ARG A 124 23.30 6.78 10.44
N THR A 125 22.68 5.61 10.54
CA THR A 125 22.94 4.66 11.63
C THR A 125 22.91 3.22 11.12
N PRO A 126 23.47 2.26 11.89
CA PRO A 126 23.38 0.85 11.53
C PRO A 126 21.94 0.32 11.43
N GLU A 127 21.00 0.85 12.22
CA GLU A 127 19.57 0.52 12.10
C GLU A 127 19.00 0.95 10.74
N ALA A 128 19.34 2.16 10.28
CA ALA A 128 18.93 2.62 8.96
C ALA A 128 19.56 1.82 7.82
N LEU A 129 20.75 1.24 8.03
CA LEU A 129 21.38 0.38 7.02
C LEU A 129 20.58 -0.92 6.84
N VAL A 130 20.17 -1.54 7.94
CA VAL A 130 19.34 -2.76 7.89
C VAL A 130 17.98 -2.45 7.27
N GLU A 131 17.33 -1.35 7.67
CA GLU A 131 16.06 -0.91 7.07
C GLU A 131 16.21 -0.61 5.56
N ARG A 132 17.33 -0.02 5.14
CA ARG A 132 17.62 0.24 3.73
C ARG A 132 17.75 -1.05 2.92
N LEU A 133 18.38 -2.08 3.48
CA LEU A 133 18.47 -3.40 2.87
C LEU A 133 17.10 -4.08 2.81
N ASP A 134 16.33 -4.03 3.91
CA ASP A 134 14.96 -4.56 3.97
C ASP A 134 14.07 -3.90 2.90
N ASN A 135 14.09 -2.57 2.82
CA ASN A 135 13.34 -1.82 1.83
C ASN A 135 13.78 -2.11 0.39
N GLY A 136 15.06 -2.45 0.18
CA GLY A 136 15.62 -2.79 -1.13
C GLY A 136 15.35 -4.22 -1.60
N ALA A 137 14.92 -5.13 -0.72
CA ALA A 137 14.54 -6.49 -1.09
C ALA A 137 13.19 -6.51 -1.83
N CYS A 138 12.92 -7.59 -2.59
CA CYS A 138 11.64 -7.77 -3.29
C CYS A 138 10.45 -7.64 -2.34
N GLN A 139 10.48 -8.30 -1.18
CA GLN A 139 9.36 -8.20 -0.22
C GLN A 139 9.17 -6.78 0.31
N GLY A 140 10.25 -6.08 0.70
CA GLY A 140 10.16 -4.75 1.30
C GLY A 140 9.67 -3.71 0.30
N CYS A 141 10.28 -3.64 -0.88
CA CYS A 141 9.88 -2.68 -1.93
C CYS A 141 8.43 -2.89 -2.36
N HIS A 142 8.02 -4.14 -2.59
CA HIS A 142 6.64 -4.45 -2.95
C HIS A 142 5.65 -4.24 -1.80
N GLN A 143 6.07 -4.10 -0.54
CA GLN A 143 5.13 -3.95 0.57
C GLN A 143 5.19 -2.58 1.25
N ALA A 144 6.04 -1.68 0.75
CA ALA A 144 6.15 -0.31 1.25
C ALA A 144 5.94 0.70 0.10
N GLY A 145 4.80 1.40 0.13
CA GLY A 145 4.44 2.41 -0.88
C GLY A 145 3.91 1.85 -2.21
N SER A 146 3.98 0.53 -2.42
CA SER A 146 3.24 -0.15 -3.48
C SER A 146 1.76 -0.32 -3.08
N THR A 147 0.90 -0.68 -4.05
CA THR A 147 -0.49 -1.02 -3.77
C THR A 147 -0.66 -2.53 -3.89
N ALA A 148 -0.83 -3.21 -2.75
CA ALA A 148 -0.96 -4.67 -2.67
C ALA A 148 0.17 -5.47 -3.35
N GLY A 149 1.41 -4.95 -3.37
CA GLY A 149 2.50 -5.62 -4.07
C GLY A 149 2.71 -5.16 -5.51
N PHE A 150 1.93 -4.23 -6.05
CA PHE A 150 2.00 -3.87 -7.47
C PHE A 150 2.43 -2.42 -7.67
N HIS A 151 3.33 -2.21 -8.63
CA HIS A 151 3.73 -0.87 -9.09
C HIS A 151 2.81 -0.37 -10.20
N PHE A 152 2.52 -1.26 -11.15
CA PHE A 152 1.63 -1.03 -12.27
C PHE A 152 0.51 -2.07 -12.20
N ILE A 153 -0.71 -1.61 -11.97
CA ILE A 153 -1.91 -2.43 -11.87
C ILE A 153 -2.60 -2.47 -13.25
N GLY A 154 -2.47 -1.39 -14.03
CA GLY A 154 -3.11 -1.21 -15.32
C GLY A 154 -4.58 -0.82 -15.19
N LEU A 155 -5.09 -0.03 -16.13
CA LEU A 155 -6.51 0.34 -16.13
C LEU A 155 -7.37 -0.78 -16.71
N ASP A 156 -8.54 -0.97 -16.13
CA ASP A 156 -9.52 -1.91 -16.64
C ASP A 156 -10.22 -1.36 -17.89
N ASP A 157 -10.62 -2.27 -18.78
CA ASP A 157 -11.42 -1.89 -19.93
C ASP A 157 -12.91 -1.73 -19.60
N ARG A 158 -13.70 -1.41 -20.64
CA ARG A 158 -15.14 -1.18 -20.51
C ARG A 158 -15.95 -2.44 -20.20
N THR A 159 -15.40 -3.62 -20.48
CA THR A 159 -16.03 -4.93 -20.24
C THR A 159 -15.86 -5.40 -18.80
N THR A 160 -14.85 -4.90 -18.09
CA THR A 160 -14.68 -5.16 -16.66
C THR A 160 -15.85 -4.63 -15.84
N SER A 161 -16.26 -5.42 -14.83
CA SER A 161 -17.26 -5.02 -13.83
C SER A 161 -17.01 -3.65 -13.24
N PRO A 162 -18.01 -2.72 -13.20
CA PRO A 162 -17.87 -1.48 -12.44
C PRO A 162 -17.58 -1.71 -10.96
N LEU A 163 -17.92 -2.89 -10.41
CA LEU A 163 -17.52 -3.26 -9.04
C LEU A 163 -16.03 -3.57 -8.90
N ASN A 164 -15.31 -3.77 -10.00
CA ASN A 164 -13.89 -4.13 -10.04
C ASN A 164 -13.01 -3.12 -10.76
N ARG A 165 -13.61 -2.11 -11.40
CA ARG A 165 -12.91 -1.12 -12.20
C ARG A 165 -12.13 -0.17 -11.31
N ILE A 166 -10.86 0.05 -11.64
CA ILE A 166 -9.99 0.97 -10.91
C ILE A 166 -9.88 2.30 -11.64
N GLU A 167 -9.79 3.38 -10.85
CA GLU A 167 -9.62 4.74 -11.37
C GLU A 167 -8.13 5.08 -11.56
N VAL A 168 -7.28 4.53 -10.69
CA VAL A 168 -5.83 4.77 -10.69
C VAL A 168 -5.11 3.44 -10.88
N GLY A 169 -4.39 3.34 -12.00
CA GLY A 169 -3.70 2.11 -12.41
C GLY A 169 -2.24 1.98 -11.98
N ILE A 170 -1.76 2.88 -11.13
CA ILE A 170 -0.37 2.92 -10.65
C ILE A 170 -0.34 3.07 -9.13
N SER A 171 0.72 2.60 -8.50
CA SER A 171 0.93 2.80 -7.06
C SER A 171 1.52 4.17 -6.75
N PRO A 172 1.42 4.62 -5.48
CA PRO A 172 2.13 5.81 -5.00
C PRO A 172 3.64 5.72 -5.25
N HIS A 173 4.24 4.55 -5.06
CA HIS A 173 5.66 4.33 -5.33
C HIS A 173 6.01 4.57 -6.81
N LEU A 174 5.26 3.99 -7.75
CA LEU A 174 5.51 4.22 -9.18
C LEU A 174 5.31 5.70 -9.54
N HIS A 175 4.27 6.34 -8.99
CA HIS A 175 4.05 7.77 -9.17
C HIS A 175 5.25 8.60 -8.69
N ALA A 176 5.77 8.34 -7.49
CA ALA A 176 6.92 9.04 -6.91
C ALA A 176 8.22 8.83 -7.72
N GLU A 177 8.35 7.66 -8.37
CA GLU A 177 9.50 7.32 -9.22
C GLU A 177 9.48 7.99 -10.60
N ILE A 178 8.32 8.40 -11.12
CA ILE A 178 8.21 8.99 -12.47
C ILE A 178 9.09 10.24 -12.63
N PRO A 179 9.04 11.25 -11.74
CA PRO A 179 9.91 12.42 -11.84
C PRO A 179 11.41 12.08 -11.86
N ARG A 180 11.82 11.07 -11.08
CA ARG A 180 13.22 10.60 -11.05
C ARG A 180 13.63 10.02 -12.39
N ARG A 181 12.78 9.16 -12.96
CA ARG A 181 13.03 8.51 -14.25
C ARG A 181 13.08 9.52 -15.40
N VAL A 182 12.23 10.55 -15.35
CA VAL A 182 12.29 11.67 -16.32
C VAL A 182 13.59 12.45 -16.20
N ALA A 183 14.04 12.76 -14.97
CA ALA A 183 15.31 13.45 -14.75
C ALA A 183 16.52 12.61 -15.20
N TRP A 184 16.50 11.30 -14.91
CA TRP A 184 17.52 10.36 -15.36
C TRP A 184 17.61 10.32 -16.90
N LEU A 185 16.47 10.16 -17.58
CA LEU A 185 16.41 10.12 -19.04
C LEU A 185 16.96 11.41 -19.64
N ARG A 186 16.55 12.56 -19.10
CA ARG A 186 17.05 13.87 -19.54
C ARG A 186 18.57 13.96 -19.42
N ALA A 187 19.13 13.66 -18.25
CA ALA A 187 20.57 13.70 -18.03
C ALA A 187 21.32 12.80 -19.03
N THR A 188 20.81 11.57 -19.23
CA THR A 188 21.36 10.61 -20.19
C THR A 188 21.35 11.17 -21.62
N THR A 189 20.23 11.76 -22.06
CA THR A 189 20.11 12.36 -23.40
C THR A 189 20.99 13.59 -23.61
N GLU A 190 21.33 14.29 -22.52
CA GLU A 190 22.23 15.46 -22.53
C GLU A 190 23.72 15.06 -22.39
N GLY A 191 24.04 13.76 -22.28
CA GLY A 191 25.40 13.28 -22.05
C GLY A 191 25.95 13.58 -20.66
N LYS A 192 25.08 13.83 -19.67
CA LYS A 192 25.43 14.07 -18.27
C LYS A 192 25.28 12.78 -17.46
N GLU A 193 26.07 12.66 -16.38
CA GLU A 193 25.85 11.61 -15.39
C GLU A 193 24.50 11.83 -14.69
N PRO A 194 23.57 10.87 -14.74
CA PRO A 194 22.29 10.97 -14.05
C PRO A 194 22.47 10.83 -12.54
N ASN A 195 21.61 11.50 -11.77
CA ASN A 195 21.53 11.29 -10.32
C ASN A 195 21.14 9.82 -10.04
N ARG A 196 22.04 9.10 -9.37
CA ARG A 196 21.91 7.66 -9.10
C ARG A 196 21.13 7.32 -7.84
N PHE A 197 20.90 8.30 -6.98
CA PHE A 197 20.23 8.09 -5.70
C PHE A 197 18.80 7.56 -5.89
N ARG A 198 18.47 6.49 -5.18
CA ARG A 198 17.11 5.95 -5.09
C ARG A 198 16.53 6.22 -3.69
N PRO A 199 15.35 6.84 -3.55
CA PRO A 199 14.72 7.03 -2.25
C PRO A 199 14.33 5.70 -1.58
N LEU A 200 13.84 5.75 -0.34
CA LEU A 200 13.06 4.64 0.22
C LEU A 200 11.78 4.48 -0.61
N SER A 201 11.30 3.25 -0.82
CA SER A 201 10.17 2.98 -1.71
C SER A 201 8.86 3.67 -1.27
N PHE A 202 8.74 4.00 0.01
CA PHE A 202 7.59 4.69 0.59
C PHE A 202 7.77 6.21 0.71
N ALA A 203 8.86 6.77 0.16
CA ALA A 203 9.06 8.21 0.09
C ALA A 203 8.07 8.86 -0.90
N PRO A 204 7.61 10.10 -0.63
CA PRO A 204 6.84 10.86 -1.60
C PRO A 204 7.71 11.26 -2.80
N ALA A 205 7.09 11.81 -3.84
CA ALA A 205 7.81 12.36 -4.99
C ALA A 205 8.84 13.42 -4.55
N GLY A 206 9.88 13.62 -5.35
CA GLY A 206 10.90 14.63 -5.09
C GLY A 206 11.26 15.43 -6.32
N GLY A 207 11.79 16.63 -6.09
CA GLY A 207 12.51 17.39 -7.10
C GLY A 207 13.90 16.78 -7.32
N TRP A 208 14.21 16.48 -8.58
CA TRP A 208 15.46 15.83 -8.97
C TRP A 208 16.38 16.84 -9.66
N LYS A 209 17.50 17.14 -9.01
CA LYS A 209 18.59 17.95 -9.57
C LYS A 209 19.83 17.07 -9.76
N ASP A 210 20.75 17.55 -10.59
CA ASP A 210 21.99 16.85 -10.94
C ASP A 210 22.93 16.62 -9.72
N ALA A 211 22.77 17.39 -8.64
CA ALA A 211 23.67 17.42 -7.48
C ALA A 211 23.38 16.38 -6.36
N GLY A 212 22.69 15.28 -6.66
CA GLY A 212 22.44 14.21 -5.67
C GLY A 212 21.33 14.50 -4.66
N GLU A 213 21.09 15.77 -4.29
CA GLU A 213 20.04 16.16 -3.34
C GLU A 213 18.62 15.90 -3.86
N VAL A 214 17.80 15.25 -3.03
CA VAL A 214 16.36 15.10 -3.29
C VAL A 214 15.58 16.12 -2.46
N SER A 215 14.84 16.98 -3.14
CA SER A 215 13.88 17.86 -2.49
C SER A 215 12.52 17.17 -2.46
N TYR A 216 12.27 16.33 -1.45
CA TYR A 216 10.99 15.66 -1.29
C TYR A 216 9.85 16.68 -1.21
N VAL A 217 8.76 16.43 -1.93
CA VAL A 217 7.51 17.14 -1.69
C VAL A 217 6.96 16.71 -0.32
N PRO A 218 6.24 17.59 0.41
CA PRO A 218 5.57 17.17 1.62
C PRO A 218 4.64 15.99 1.35
N ALA A 219 4.69 14.97 2.21
CA ALA A 219 3.81 13.81 2.08
C ALA A 219 2.35 14.21 2.28
N GLU A 220 1.48 13.73 1.40
CA GLU A 220 0.06 14.03 1.46
C GLU A 220 -0.66 13.23 2.55
N MET A 221 -1.94 13.55 2.74
CA MET A 221 -2.79 12.84 3.69
C MET A 221 -2.79 11.33 3.45
N ALA A 222 -2.65 10.56 4.53
CA ALA A 222 -2.52 9.10 4.54
C ALA A 222 -1.28 8.52 3.82
N MET A 223 -0.37 9.36 3.31
CA MET A 223 0.94 8.89 2.85
C MET A 223 1.86 8.54 4.04
N PRO A 224 2.83 7.61 3.84
CA PRO A 224 3.80 7.25 4.87
C PRO A 224 4.64 8.45 5.36
N CYS A 225 4.98 8.42 6.64
CA CYS A 225 5.93 9.34 7.25
C CYS A 225 6.81 8.60 8.24
N LEU A 226 7.90 9.23 8.66
CA LEU A 226 8.79 8.70 9.69
C LEU A 226 8.56 9.45 11.00
N MET A 227 8.37 8.73 12.09
CA MET A 227 8.36 9.32 13.43
C MET A 227 9.71 9.99 13.70
N PRO A 228 9.80 11.07 14.51
CA PRO A 228 11.05 11.81 14.71
C PRO A 228 12.25 10.94 15.07
N GLU A 229 12.06 9.93 15.93
CA GLU A 229 13.09 8.98 16.33
C GLU A 229 13.53 8.01 15.22
N ASP A 230 12.65 7.71 14.26
CA ASP A 230 12.96 6.88 13.11
C ASP A 230 13.61 7.76 12.01
N ALA A 231 13.09 8.98 11.81
CA ALA A 231 13.62 9.96 10.87
C ALA A 231 15.06 10.38 11.20
N ALA A 232 15.42 10.47 12.49
CA ALA A 232 16.77 10.79 12.93
C ALA A 232 17.84 9.76 12.49
N ARG A 233 17.43 8.56 12.07
CA ARG A 233 18.34 7.53 11.54
C ARG A 233 18.68 7.75 10.07
N PHE A 234 18.01 8.69 9.40
CA PHE A 234 18.16 8.98 7.99
C PHE A 234 18.61 10.44 7.75
N GLY A 235 19.36 10.66 6.68
CA GLY A 235 19.95 11.95 6.32
C GLY A 235 19.02 12.84 5.51
N GLN A 236 18.18 12.24 4.65
CA GLN A 236 17.19 12.94 3.86
C GLN A 236 15.82 12.34 4.14
N THR A 237 14.91 13.13 4.69
CA THR A 237 13.55 12.74 5.04
C THR A 237 12.56 13.77 4.52
N TRP A 238 11.27 13.47 4.67
CA TRP A 238 10.17 14.35 4.27
C TRP A 238 9.28 14.65 5.47
N GLN A 239 8.51 15.72 5.36
CA GLN A 239 7.55 16.14 6.37
C GLN A 239 6.13 15.95 5.87
N CYS A 240 5.18 15.88 6.79
CA CYS A 240 3.76 15.87 6.47
C CYS A 240 3.29 17.23 5.97
N GLY A 241 2.53 17.24 4.88
CA GLY A 241 1.93 18.43 4.27
C GLY A 241 0.49 18.68 4.73
N GLY A 242 -0.13 19.76 4.21
CA GLY A 242 -1.58 19.96 4.31
C GLY A 242 -2.15 20.08 5.74
N GLY A 243 -1.33 20.50 6.71
CA GLY A 243 -1.74 20.60 8.11
C GLY A 243 -1.91 19.25 8.83
N THR A 244 -1.36 18.18 8.25
CA THR A 244 -1.31 16.85 8.87
C THR A 244 -0.08 16.68 9.77
N VAL A 245 -0.12 15.69 10.65
CA VAL A 245 0.97 15.32 11.57
C VAL A 245 1.32 13.85 11.41
N CYS A 246 2.60 13.53 11.58
CA CYS A 246 3.04 12.14 11.50
C CYS A 246 2.50 11.35 12.70
N THR A 247 1.61 10.40 12.42
CA THR A 247 0.87 9.65 13.44
C THR A 247 1.18 8.16 13.30
N PRO A 248 1.63 7.48 14.37
CA PRO A 248 1.90 6.05 14.32
C PRO A 248 0.58 5.26 14.30
N LEU A 249 0.49 4.28 13.39
CA LEU A 249 -0.64 3.36 13.29
C LEU A 249 -0.33 1.99 13.89
N ALA A 250 0.89 1.49 13.67
CA ALA A 250 1.29 0.20 14.20
C ALA A 250 2.79 0.11 14.50
N THR A 251 3.11 -0.71 15.50
CA THR A 251 4.44 -1.25 15.72
C THR A 251 4.40 -2.76 15.49
N ALA A 252 5.54 -3.39 15.20
CA ALA A 252 5.61 -4.84 15.04
C ALA A 252 6.84 -5.43 15.73
N SER A 253 6.67 -6.62 16.31
CA SER A 253 7.79 -7.37 16.89
C SER A 253 8.86 -7.62 15.84
N GLY A 254 10.09 -7.20 16.15
CA GLY A 254 11.25 -7.37 15.27
C GLY A 254 11.39 -6.28 14.20
N VAL A 255 10.42 -5.39 13.98
CA VAL A 255 10.54 -4.29 13.01
C VAL A 255 10.89 -3.00 13.75
N ARG A 256 11.90 -2.28 13.26
CA ARG A 256 12.47 -1.10 13.97
C ARG A 256 11.77 0.20 13.59
N THR A 257 11.31 0.31 12.35
CA THR A 257 10.60 1.49 11.84
C THR A 257 9.10 1.33 12.09
N ARG A 258 8.47 2.34 12.69
CA ARG A 258 7.03 2.30 12.94
C ARG A 258 6.28 2.54 11.64
N LEU A 259 5.14 1.87 11.47
CA LEU A 259 4.18 2.26 10.45
C LEU A 259 3.49 3.55 10.91
N ALA A 260 3.84 4.66 10.28
CA ALA A 260 3.27 5.98 10.56
C ALA A 260 2.82 6.66 9.26
N GLN A 261 1.81 7.52 9.39
CA GLN A 261 1.21 8.22 8.27
C GLN A 261 0.92 9.68 8.58
N CYS A 262 0.87 10.50 7.54
CA CYS A 262 0.45 11.89 7.64
C CYS A 262 -1.06 11.99 7.81
N LEU A 263 -1.51 12.18 9.05
CA LEU A 263 -2.92 12.17 9.43
C LEU A 263 -3.37 13.51 10.02
N LEU A 264 -4.68 13.73 10.08
CA LEU A 264 -5.22 14.92 10.73
C LEU A 264 -4.78 14.98 12.20
N PRO A 265 -4.45 16.18 12.73
CA PRO A 265 -4.19 16.35 14.15
C PRO A 265 -5.38 15.88 14.98
N LYS A 266 -5.09 15.50 16.24
CA LYS A 266 -6.11 15.20 17.23
C LYS A 266 -7.11 16.37 17.32
N ASP A 267 -8.40 16.03 17.41
CA ASP A 267 -9.52 16.98 17.50
C ASP A 267 -9.76 17.86 16.25
N SER A 268 -9.15 17.52 15.12
CA SER A 268 -9.42 18.21 13.85
C SER A 268 -10.90 18.16 13.47
N ARG A 269 -11.46 19.33 13.13
CA ARG A 269 -12.82 19.46 12.59
C ARG A 269 -12.92 19.04 11.12
N ALA A 270 -11.81 18.78 10.45
CA ALA A 270 -11.74 18.39 9.04
C ALA A 270 -11.82 16.85 8.85
N MET A 271 -12.33 16.13 9.85
CA MET A 271 -12.50 14.67 9.80
C MET A 271 -13.30 14.25 8.55
N PHE A 272 -12.95 13.08 8.02
CA PHE A 272 -13.57 12.51 6.82
C PHE A 272 -13.58 10.97 6.92
N SER A 273 -14.42 10.34 6.11
CA SER A 273 -14.60 8.90 6.11
C SER A 273 -13.39 8.20 5.48
N GLY A 274 -12.89 7.18 6.16
CA GLY A 274 -11.69 6.42 5.83
C GLY A 274 -10.38 6.98 6.39
N HIS A 275 -10.43 8.09 7.13
CA HIS A 275 -9.34 8.45 8.03
C HIS A 275 -9.12 7.31 9.04
N PRO A 276 -7.88 6.81 9.25
CA PRO A 276 -7.62 5.79 10.27
C PRO A 276 -8.03 6.28 11.66
N CYS A 277 -8.47 5.39 12.53
CA CYS A 277 -8.97 5.79 13.85
C CYS A 277 -8.44 4.94 15.01
N LEU A 278 -7.70 3.87 14.71
CA LEU A 278 -7.13 2.97 15.71
C LEU A 278 -5.60 2.87 15.57
N THR A 279 -4.93 2.69 16.70
CA THR A 279 -3.54 2.25 16.77
C THR A 279 -3.49 0.77 17.15
N GLY A 280 -2.40 0.09 16.83
CA GLY A 280 -2.20 -1.27 17.32
C GLY A 280 -0.74 -1.73 17.36
N SER A 281 -0.56 -3.00 17.70
CA SER A 281 0.73 -3.69 17.68
C SER A 281 0.59 -5.05 16.99
N ILE A 282 1.62 -5.45 16.26
CA ILE A 282 1.72 -6.72 15.57
C ILE A 282 2.70 -7.62 16.31
N ALA A 283 2.22 -8.75 16.82
CA ALA A 283 3.07 -9.84 17.28
C ALA A 283 3.40 -10.73 16.08
N SER A 284 4.63 -10.60 15.58
CA SER A 284 5.11 -11.34 14.41
C SER A 284 5.39 -12.81 14.75
N ASN A 285 5.07 -13.71 13.83
CA ASN A 285 5.41 -15.13 13.85
C ASN A 285 6.36 -15.44 12.67
N PRO A 286 7.68 -15.41 12.87
CA PRO A 286 8.64 -15.53 11.77
C PRO A 286 8.57 -16.86 11.00
N SER A 287 8.20 -17.96 11.67
CA SER A 287 8.11 -19.27 11.02
C SER A 287 6.79 -19.47 10.27
N GLN A 288 5.74 -18.76 10.68
CA GLN A 288 4.41 -18.83 10.08
C GLN A 288 3.78 -17.43 10.01
N PRO A 289 4.19 -16.57 9.06
CA PRO A 289 3.74 -15.18 9.03
C PRO A 289 2.22 -14.99 8.91
N PHE A 290 1.48 -15.96 8.36
CA PHE A 290 0.02 -15.93 8.35
C PHE A 290 -0.61 -15.94 9.75
N ASN A 291 0.15 -16.35 10.77
CA ASN A 291 -0.24 -16.35 12.18
C ASN A 291 0.24 -15.10 12.94
N ASP A 292 0.72 -14.06 12.24
CA ASP A 292 0.92 -12.75 12.87
C ASP A 292 -0.39 -12.29 13.53
N ARG A 293 -0.31 -11.64 14.70
CA ARG A 293 -1.50 -11.18 15.44
C ARG A 293 -1.49 -9.67 15.60
N TYR A 294 -2.57 -9.02 15.20
CA TYR A 294 -2.74 -7.57 15.35
C TYR A 294 -3.67 -7.26 16.52
N THR A 295 -3.14 -6.59 17.53
CA THR A 295 -3.91 -6.15 18.70
C THR A 295 -4.14 -4.64 18.63
N ILE A 296 -5.39 -4.22 18.74
CA ILE A 296 -5.74 -2.80 18.85
C ILE A 296 -5.28 -2.29 20.22
N THR A 297 -4.51 -1.20 20.24
CA THR A 297 -3.97 -0.60 21.46
C THR A 297 -4.67 0.70 21.85
N GLY A 298 -5.43 1.32 20.93
CA GLY A 298 -6.14 2.56 21.21
C GLY A 298 -6.99 3.05 20.05
N GLN A 299 -7.88 3.99 20.35
CA GLN A 299 -8.64 4.78 19.39
C GLN A 299 -8.24 6.25 19.53
N PHE A 300 -7.94 6.92 18.43
CA PHE A 300 -7.46 8.30 18.42
C PHE A 300 -8.33 9.26 17.60
N ALA A 301 -9.31 8.76 16.86
CA ALA A 301 -10.24 9.56 16.06
C ALA A 301 -11.64 8.94 16.00
N ALA A 302 -12.59 9.69 15.45
CA ALA A 302 -13.97 9.25 15.15
C ALA A 302 -14.72 8.65 16.37
N PHE A 303 -14.91 9.46 17.41
CA PHE A 303 -15.46 9.03 18.70
C PHE A 303 -16.99 8.99 18.79
N ALA A 304 -17.72 9.19 17.68
CA ALA A 304 -19.18 9.05 17.74
C ALA A 304 -19.57 7.60 18.12
N SER A 305 -20.52 7.47 19.05
CA SER A 305 -21.02 6.17 19.53
C SER A 305 -21.71 5.38 18.43
N ASP A 306 -22.43 6.08 17.56
CA ASP A 306 -23.32 5.48 16.58
C ASP A 306 -23.06 6.00 15.17
N ILE A 307 -23.46 5.20 14.18
CA ILE A 307 -23.42 5.61 12.79
C ILE A 307 -24.41 6.77 12.60
N SER A 308 -23.94 7.86 12.00
CA SER A 308 -24.79 9.00 11.65
C SER A 308 -24.44 9.53 10.26
N ARG A 309 -25.15 10.55 9.78
CA ARG A 309 -24.84 11.24 8.51
C ARG A 309 -23.83 12.40 8.67
N THR A 310 -23.54 12.81 9.89
CA THR A 310 -22.77 14.05 10.18
C THR A 310 -21.59 13.81 11.11
N ALA A 311 -21.72 12.94 12.10
CA ALA A 311 -20.67 12.55 13.03
C ALA A 311 -19.99 11.25 12.58
N TYR A 312 -18.69 11.15 12.86
CA TYR A 312 -17.84 10.03 12.47
C TYR A 312 -17.69 9.04 13.61
N THR A 313 -18.05 7.79 13.36
CA THR A 313 -17.79 6.65 14.24
C THR A 313 -16.61 5.83 13.72
N CYS A 314 -15.77 5.31 14.61
CA CYS A 314 -14.65 4.46 14.26
C CYS A 314 -15.15 3.02 14.03
N ARG A 315 -15.05 2.55 12.79
CA ARG A 315 -15.43 1.19 12.42
C ARG A 315 -14.22 0.25 12.58
N PRO A 316 -14.41 -0.93 13.18
CA PRO A 316 -13.32 -1.84 13.52
C PRO A 316 -12.74 -2.55 12.28
N PRO A 317 -11.54 -3.15 12.36
CA PRO A 317 -10.85 -3.76 11.22
C PRO A 317 -11.61 -4.87 10.48
N LYS A 318 -12.56 -5.53 11.15
CA LYS A 318 -13.39 -6.63 10.60
C LYS A 318 -14.10 -6.30 9.27
N ILE A 319 -14.14 -5.03 8.87
CA ILE A 319 -14.74 -4.58 7.61
C ILE A 319 -13.75 -4.42 6.45
N GLY A 320 -12.49 -4.84 6.58
CA GLY A 320 -11.62 -5.03 5.41
C GLY A 320 -10.18 -4.52 5.50
N VAL A 321 -9.77 -3.85 6.59
CA VAL A 321 -8.37 -3.38 6.78
C VAL A 321 -8.02 -3.08 8.24
N PRO A 322 -6.74 -3.08 8.64
CA PRO A 322 -6.31 -2.70 9.98
C PRO A 322 -6.33 -1.18 10.22
N ALA A 323 -6.13 -0.76 11.48
CA ALA A 323 -6.30 0.62 12.00
C ALA A 323 -7.72 1.22 11.93
N GLY A 324 -8.72 0.43 11.54
CA GLY A 324 -10.11 0.88 11.46
C GLY A 324 -10.31 2.05 10.49
N ILE A 325 -11.55 2.52 10.39
CA ILE A 325 -11.89 3.69 9.58
C ILE A 325 -12.90 4.58 10.28
N ALA A 326 -12.67 5.88 10.27
CA ALA A 326 -13.70 6.88 10.51
C ALA A 326 -14.82 6.70 9.46
N TYR A 327 -16.07 6.77 9.87
CA TYR A 327 -17.19 6.60 8.95
C TYR A 327 -18.40 7.44 9.35
N ARG A 328 -19.01 8.08 8.34
CA ARG A 328 -20.39 8.57 8.37
C ARG A 328 -21.12 8.10 7.11
N GLY A 329 -22.44 7.99 7.19
CA GLY A 329 -23.28 7.70 6.02
C GLY A 329 -23.34 8.90 5.05
N CYS A 330 -23.58 8.62 3.77
CA CYS A 330 -23.80 9.69 2.79
C CYS A 330 -25.09 10.45 3.08
N ASP A 331 -25.05 11.78 2.97
CA ASP A 331 -26.23 12.61 2.83
C ASP A 331 -26.59 12.85 1.35
N ASP A 332 -27.64 13.63 1.08
CA ASP A 332 -28.12 13.89 -0.28
C ASP A 332 -27.14 14.77 -1.09
N LYS A 333 -26.36 15.62 -0.41
CA LYS A 333 -25.33 16.46 -1.05
C LYS A 333 -24.13 15.61 -1.47
N ASP A 334 -23.74 14.65 -0.64
CA ASP A 334 -22.70 13.68 -0.95
C ASP A 334 -23.12 12.81 -2.14
N ARG A 335 -24.37 12.33 -2.14
CA ARG A 335 -24.92 11.49 -3.23
C ARG A 335 -24.95 12.19 -4.58
N THR A 336 -25.12 13.51 -4.58
CA THR A 336 -25.18 14.35 -5.79
C THR A 336 -23.83 15.00 -6.14
N PHE A 337 -22.78 14.68 -5.37
CA PHE A 337 -21.42 15.21 -5.49
C PHE A 337 -21.35 16.75 -5.41
N ALA A 338 -22.19 17.38 -4.60
CA ALA A 338 -22.34 18.84 -4.56
C ALA A 338 -21.07 19.60 -4.11
N ALA A 339 -20.17 18.94 -3.37
CA ALA A 339 -18.91 19.49 -2.91
C ALA A 339 -17.80 19.50 -3.99
N PHE A 340 -17.92 18.66 -5.02
CA PHE A 340 -16.93 18.54 -6.09
C PHE A 340 -17.20 19.64 -7.13
N ARG A 341 -16.35 20.67 -7.13
CA ARG A 341 -16.51 21.86 -7.98
C ARG A 341 -15.21 22.12 -8.74
N ALA A 342 -15.33 22.47 -10.02
CA ALA A 342 -14.19 22.85 -10.83
C ALA A 342 -13.41 24.03 -10.21
N GLY A 343 -12.08 23.94 -10.20
CA GLY A 343 -11.20 24.97 -9.62
C GLY A 343 -11.20 25.04 -8.09
N LYS A 344 -11.82 24.08 -7.39
CA LYS A 344 -11.71 23.92 -5.93
C LYS A 344 -10.91 22.66 -5.60
N PRO A 345 -10.22 22.63 -4.43
CA PRO A 345 -9.55 21.42 -3.97
C PRO A 345 -10.54 20.24 -3.89
N MET A 346 -10.04 19.05 -4.24
CA MET A 346 -10.82 17.82 -4.13
C MET A 346 -11.19 17.58 -2.64
N PRO A 347 -12.48 17.36 -2.31
CA PRO A 347 -12.86 16.90 -0.98
C PRO A 347 -12.17 15.57 -0.61
N ASN A 348 -11.83 15.39 0.66
CA ASN A 348 -11.15 14.17 1.15
C ASN A 348 -12.04 12.92 1.15
N GLU A 349 -13.36 13.07 1.07
CA GLU A 349 -14.30 11.96 1.00
C GLU A 349 -15.31 12.11 -0.14
N ILE A 350 -15.75 10.95 -0.63
CA ILE A 350 -16.73 10.81 -1.69
C ILE A 350 -17.71 9.70 -1.33
N CYS A 351 -18.97 9.87 -1.72
CA CYS A 351 -19.99 8.86 -1.53
C CYS A 351 -19.82 7.72 -2.57
N GLY A 352 -18.94 6.78 -2.26
CA GLY A 352 -18.60 5.63 -3.10
C GLY A 352 -19.49 4.41 -2.85
N LEU A 353 -19.12 3.27 -3.44
CA LEU A 353 -19.76 1.99 -3.18
C LEU A 353 -19.27 1.40 -1.86
N VAL A 354 -20.18 0.78 -1.12
CA VAL A 354 -19.87 0.05 0.11
C VAL A 354 -20.61 -1.27 0.14
N GLY A 355 -19.88 -2.34 0.46
CA GLY A 355 -20.47 -3.60 0.89
C GLY A 355 -20.97 -3.50 2.33
N GLY A 356 -22.15 -4.04 2.60
CA GLY A 356 -22.68 -4.23 3.96
C GLY A 356 -22.80 -5.72 4.29
N LYS A 357 -23.47 -6.05 5.40
CA LYS A 357 -23.70 -7.45 5.82
C LYS A 357 -24.34 -8.32 4.72
N LYS A 358 -25.25 -7.74 3.92
CA LYS A 358 -25.86 -8.41 2.76
C LYS A 358 -24.82 -8.77 1.69
N PHE A 359 -23.81 -7.92 1.50
CA PHE A 359 -22.69 -8.19 0.60
C PHE A 359 -21.80 -9.31 1.13
N ASP A 360 -21.38 -9.25 2.40
CA ASP A 360 -20.55 -10.33 2.97
C ASP A 360 -21.25 -11.69 2.93
N THR A 361 -22.57 -11.69 3.19
CA THR A 361 -23.40 -12.89 3.08
C THR A 361 -23.48 -13.38 1.64
N CYS A 362 -23.69 -12.46 0.68
CA CYS A 362 -23.67 -12.77 -0.75
C CYS A 362 -22.31 -13.34 -1.20
N VAL A 363 -21.20 -12.83 -0.65
CA VAL A 363 -19.87 -13.34 -0.98
C VAL A 363 -19.62 -14.75 -0.46
N ALA A 364 -20.26 -15.13 0.64
CA ALA A 364 -20.11 -16.46 1.22
C ALA A 364 -20.93 -17.57 0.49
N THR A 365 -21.86 -17.22 -0.41
CA THR A 365 -22.81 -18.20 -1.00
C THR A 365 -22.35 -18.81 -2.32
N ASN A 366 -21.26 -18.34 -2.92
CA ASN A 366 -20.81 -18.73 -4.27
C ASN A 366 -21.85 -18.52 -5.41
N ASN A 367 -22.93 -17.75 -5.17
CA ASN A 367 -23.99 -17.45 -6.15
C ASN A 367 -24.25 -15.94 -6.22
N PHE A 368 -23.28 -15.24 -6.77
CA PHE A 368 -23.11 -13.78 -6.65
C PHE A 368 -24.08 -12.97 -7.50
N ASP A 369 -24.39 -13.45 -8.69
CA ASP A 369 -25.15 -12.73 -9.72
C ASP A 369 -26.55 -12.38 -9.26
N GLN A 370 -27.12 -13.22 -8.39
CA GLN A 370 -28.48 -13.07 -7.87
C GLN A 370 -28.56 -12.10 -6.68
N CYS A 371 -27.48 -11.88 -5.92
CA CYS A 371 -27.52 -11.12 -4.67
C CYS A 371 -26.71 -9.82 -4.68
N LEU A 372 -25.76 -9.62 -5.61
CA LEU A 372 -24.89 -8.44 -5.65
C LEU A 372 -25.65 -7.12 -5.85
N GLY A 373 -26.64 -7.10 -6.75
CA GLY A 373 -27.38 -5.87 -7.10
C GLY A 373 -28.10 -5.21 -5.93
N GLY A 374 -28.59 -5.99 -4.95
CA GLY A 374 -29.26 -5.50 -3.73
C GLY A 374 -28.35 -5.40 -2.50
N ALA A 375 -27.08 -5.78 -2.64
CA ALA A 375 -26.13 -5.87 -1.54
C ALA A 375 -25.14 -4.70 -1.49
N VAL A 376 -25.00 -3.97 -2.59
CA VAL A 376 -24.11 -2.80 -2.72
C VAL A 376 -24.88 -1.54 -2.37
N ASN A 377 -24.39 -0.80 -1.37
CA ASN A 377 -24.94 0.48 -0.93
C ASN A 377 -23.97 1.62 -1.27
N ARG A 378 -24.37 2.86 -1.00
CA ARG A 378 -23.46 4.00 -1.02
C ARG A 378 -23.09 4.46 0.39
N GLY A 379 -21.81 4.71 0.60
CA GLY A 379 -21.25 5.18 1.87
C GLY A 379 -20.03 6.04 1.62
N ASN A 380 -19.74 6.98 2.54
CA ASN A 380 -18.58 7.85 2.37
C ASN A 380 -17.29 7.06 2.56
N ARG A 381 -16.34 7.34 1.68
CA ARG A 381 -15.01 6.74 1.56
C ARG A 381 -13.99 7.82 1.25
N PRO A 382 -12.68 7.60 1.47
CA PRO A 382 -11.68 8.54 1.02
C PRO A 382 -11.79 8.71 -0.49
N ALA A 383 -11.78 9.95 -0.95
CA ALA A 383 -11.66 10.25 -2.37
C ALA A 383 -10.22 10.03 -2.81
N CYS A 384 -10.05 9.58 -4.05
CA CYS A 384 -8.74 9.38 -4.63
C CYS A 384 -8.73 9.75 -6.11
N SER A 385 -7.53 10.03 -6.62
CA SER A 385 -7.30 10.38 -8.02
C SER A 385 -5.84 10.06 -8.39
N ALA A 386 -5.44 10.31 -9.64
CA ALA A 386 -4.06 10.11 -10.09
C ALA A 386 -3.02 10.93 -9.30
N ASP A 387 -3.45 11.97 -8.59
CA ASP A 387 -2.60 12.85 -7.78
C ASP A 387 -2.95 12.78 -6.28
N HIS A 388 -3.97 12.03 -5.88
CA HIS A 388 -4.38 11.85 -4.49
C HIS A 388 -4.59 10.37 -4.19
N PHE A 389 -3.57 9.73 -3.63
CA PHE A 389 -3.52 8.28 -3.52
C PHE A 389 -4.21 7.75 -2.26
N CYS A 390 -4.65 6.51 -2.35
CA CYS A 390 -5.08 5.74 -1.20
C CYS A 390 -3.88 5.26 -0.36
N ARG A 391 -4.15 4.90 0.90
CA ARG A 391 -3.21 4.16 1.75
C ARG A 391 -2.80 2.83 1.08
N GLU A 392 -1.61 2.31 1.40
CA GLU A 392 -0.98 1.12 0.75
C GLU A 392 -1.84 -0.17 0.72
N ASP A 393 -2.81 -0.30 1.62
CA ASP A 393 -3.78 -1.39 1.69
C ASP A 393 -5.15 -1.11 1.05
N TYR A 394 -5.26 0.02 0.34
CA TYR A 394 -6.42 0.42 -0.43
C TYR A 394 -6.06 0.63 -1.90
N MET A 395 -7.06 0.44 -2.77
CA MET A 395 -7.01 0.77 -4.18
C MET A 395 -8.04 1.84 -4.51
N CYS A 396 -7.69 2.70 -5.48
CA CYS A 396 -8.62 3.68 -5.99
C CYS A 396 -9.59 3.05 -6.98
N GLN A 397 -10.83 2.83 -6.55
CA GLN A 397 -11.89 2.24 -7.35
C GLN A 397 -12.68 3.32 -8.10
N SER A 398 -13.03 3.06 -9.35
CA SER A 398 -13.91 3.94 -10.13
C SER A 398 -15.36 3.87 -9.63
N LEU A 399 -16.06 4.99 -9.74
CA LEU A 399 -17.51 5.00 -9.63
C LEU A 399 -18.15 4.32 -10.87
N PRO A 400 -19.21 3.50 -10.69
CA PRO A 400 -19.97 3.00 -11.81
C PRO A 400 -20.51 4.12 -12.71
N PRO A 401 -20.44 3.98 -14.05
CA PRO A 401 -20.87 5.03 -14.98
C PRO A 401 -22.34 5.44 -14.83
N ASP A 402 -23.18 4.52 -14.34
CA ASP A 402 -24.61 4.71 -14.07
C ASP A 402 -24.90 5.32 -12.69
N THR A 403 -23.87 5.59 -11.88
CA THR A 403 -24.04 6.30 -10.61
C THR A 403 -24.55 7.72 -10.89
N PRO A 404 -25.70 8.13 -10.32
CA PRO A 404 -26.24 9.47 -10.55
C PRO A 404 -25.23 10.57 -10.20
N GLY A 405 -24.92 11.41 -11.18
CA GLY A 405 -23.97 12.52 -11.03
C GLY A 405 -22.49 12.16 -11.21
N ALA A 406 -22.13 10.91 -11.53
CA ALA A 406 -20.74 10.47 -11.71
C ALA A 406 -19.93 11.30 -12.71
N ALA A 407 -20.59 11.84 -13.74
CA ALA A 407 -19.95 12.74 -14.71
C ALA A 407 -19.29 13.98 -14.07
N LYS A 408 -19.76 14.44 -12.90
CA LYS A 408 -19.17 15.57 -12.16
C LYS A 408 -17.83 15.26 -11.50
N VAL A 409 -17.55 13.98 -11.29
CA VAL A 409 -16.39 13.47 -10.55
C VAL A 409 -15.54 12.55 -11.42
N LYS A 410 -15.53 12.79 -12.74
CA LYS A 410 -14.67 12.07 -13.68
C LYS A 410 -13.19 12.23 -13.29
N GLY A 411 -12.43 11.15 -13.25
CA GLY A 411 -11.05 11.17 -12.78
C GLY A 411 -10.90 10.95 -11.26
N ILE A 412 -12.01 10.85 -10.53
CA ILE A 412 -12.05 10.73 -9.07
C ILE A 412 -12.75 9.42 -8.70
N GLY A 413 -12.03 8.61 -7.94
CA GLY A 413 -12.50 7.34 -7.40
C GLY A 413 -12.70 7.42 -5.89
N PHE A 414 -12.90 6.24 -5.31
CA PHE A 414 -12.97 6.04 -3.86
C PHE A 414 -12.02 4.93 -3.42
N CYS A 415 -11.40 5.10 -2.26
CA CYS A 415 -10.50 4.09 -1.70
C CYS A 415 -11.30 2.89 -1.17
N SER A 416 -11.08 1.74 -1.79
CA SER A 416 -11.61 0.44 -1.39
C SER A 416 -10.48 -0.46 -0.88
N PRO A 417 -10.70 -1.25 0.20
CA PRO A 417 -9.73 -2.24 0.63
C PRO A 417 -9.29 -3.13 -0.53
N THR A 418 -7.98 -3.39 -0.65
CA THR A 418 -7.42 -4.23 -1.73
C THR A 418 -8.07 -5.62 -1.76
N TYR A 419 -8.38 -6.16 -0.58
CA TYR A 419 -9.17 -7.38 -0.41
C TYR A 419 -10.44 -7.39 -1.25
N PHE A 420 -11.24 -6.31 -1.22
CA PHE A 420 -12.53 -6.24 -1.90
C PHE A 420 -12.38 -6.32 -3.43
N ILE A 421 -11.36 -5.65 -3.98
CA ILE A 421 -11.11 -5.61 -5.43
C ILE A 421 -10.55 -6.94 -5.93
N PHE A 422 -9.50 -7.47 -5.27
CA PHE A 422 -8.86 -8.71 -5.73
C PHE A 422 -9.72 -9.94 -5.48
N GLN A 423 -10.51 -9.97 -4.40
CA GLN A 423 -11.54 -10.97 -4.17
C GLN A 423 -12.41 -11.20 -5.42
N MET A 424 -12.88 -10.11 -6.00
CA MET A 424 -13.81 -10.20 -7.13
C MET A 424 -13.12 -10.60 -8.43
N ARG A 425 -11.80 -10.39 -8.54
CA ARG A 425 -10.98 -10.80 -9.69
C ARG A 425 -10.54 -12.27 -9.58
N ILE A 426 -9.98 -12.67 -8.43
CA ILE A 426 -9.38 -14.00 -8.21
C ILE A 426 -10.43 -15.10 -8.22
N ASP A 427 -11.56 -14.88 -7.57
CA ASP A 427 -12.61 -15.88 -7.50
C ASP A 427 -13.49 -15.88 -8.79
N ASN A 428 -13.03 -15.20 -9.85
CA ASN A 428 -13.68 -15.10 -11.16
C ASN A 428 -15.13 -14.59 -11.12
N HIS A 429 -15.46 -13.77 -10.11
CA HIS A 429 -16.78 -13.16 -9.94
C HIS A 429 -17.10 -12.09 -11.01
N ALA A 430 -16.13 -11.74 -11.85
CA ALA A 430 -16.30 -10.81 -12.97
C ALA A 430 -17.10 -11.41 -14.15
N THR A 431 -17.40 -12.72 -14.15
CA THR A 431 -18.26 -13.36 -15.16
C THR A 431 -19.64 -13.67 -14.62
N PRO A 432 -20.56 -12.70 -14.70
CA PRO A 432 -21.87 -13.03 -15.26
C PRO A 432 -22.37 -12.01 -16.29
N TRP A 433 -21.49 -11.28 -16.98
CA TRP A 433 -21.89 -10.55 -18.19
C TRP A 433 -21.42 -11.25 -19.45
N ALA A 434 -21.52 -12.57 -19.44
CA ALA A 434 -21.72 -13.34 -20.66
C ALA A 434 -23.13 -13.03 -21.22
N SER A 435 -23.35 -11.79 -21.63
CA SER A 435 -24.06 -11.51 -22.87
C SER A 435 -23.81 -10.05 -23.24
N ALA A 436 -23.28 -9.84 -24.44
CA ALA A 436 -23.41 -8.59 -25.18
C ALA A 436 -24.89 -8.27 -25.53
N ALA A 437 -25.86 -8.83 -24.79
CA ALA A 437 -27.29 -8.74 -25.03
C ALA A 437 -28.04 -8.41 -23.73
N ARG A 438 -27.62 -7.35 -23.02
CA ARG A 438 -28.49 -6.58 -22.11
C ARG A 438 -27.90 -5.21 -21.73
N ALA A 439 -27.36 -4.51 -22.72
CA ALA A 439 -27.09 -3.06 -22.62
C ALA A 439 -28.37 -2.20 -22.48
N THR A 440 -29.53 -2.84 -22.30
CA THR A 440 -30.80 -2.20 -22.00
C THR A 440 -31.52 -3.08 -20.98
N MET A 441 -31.55 -2.70 -19.71
CA MET A 441 -32.68 -2.85 -18.79
C MET A 441 -32.26 -2.31 -17.42
N GLY A 442 -33.05 -1.35 -16.93
CA GLY A 442 -32.76 -0.59 -15.72
C GLY A 442 -32.65 -1.46 -14.47
N ALA A 443 -31.47 -1.45 -13.86
CA ALA A 443 -31.36 -1.54 -12.42
C ALA A 443 -31.12 -0.12 -11.92
N GLY A 444 -32.20 0.67 -11.86
CA GLY A 444 -32.16 1.92 -11.12
C GLY A 444 -31.74 1.60 -9.69
N PHE A 445 -30.73 2.31 -9.18
CA PHE A 445 -30.43 2.35 -7.75
C PHE A 445 -31.67 2.91 -7.04
N GLY A 446 -32.57 2.00 -6.69
CA GLY A 446 -33.88 2.26 -6.12
C GLY A 446 -33.76 2.91 -4.76
N ALA A 447 -34.73 3.78 -4.49
CA ALA A 447 -34.92 4.49 -3.25
C ALA A 447 -34.90 3.57 -2.03
N ALA A 448 -34.59 4.16 -0.89
CA ALA A 448 -34.68 3.56 0.43
C ALA A 448 -36.01 2.83 0.62
N GLU A 449 -35.97 1.61 1.12
CA GLU A 449 -37.07 1.00 1.85
C GLU A 449 -36.75 1.09 3.35
N GLU A 450 -37.73 1.60 4.10
CA GLU A 450 -37.76 1.66 5.56
C GLU A 450 -37.78 0.24 6.16
N GLU A 451 -36.74 -0.10 6.92
CA GLU A 451 -36.75 -0.48 8.35
C GLU A 451 -35.34 -0.86 8.82
#